data_AF-A0A7W1QM65-F1
#
_entry.id   AF-A0A7W1QM65-F1
#
_cell.length_a   1.000
_cell.length_b   1.000
_cell.length_c   1.000
_cell.angle_alpha   90.00
_cell.angle_beta   90.00
_cell.angle_gamma   90.00
#
_symmetry.space_group_name_H-M   'P 1'
#
loop_
_entity.id
_entity.type
_entity.pdbx_description
1 polymer ?
#
loop_
_entity_poly.entity_id
_entity_poly.type
_entity_poly.pdbx_seq_one_letter_code
_entity_poly.pdbx_strand_id
1 'polypeptide(L)'
;MSLPTFWPSCLALSSWLLICPPAGAQEPSRTVPDERPSFWQAAAGVVAVNGLTWFYNWHVQRWDWADVGTQSWWANIRHGFTWDDDAYGANQVAHPYHGSLYFNAARSSGYDFWASTPFVAAGSLGWELFTENVRPSLNDLINT
;
A
#
# COMPACT_ATOMS: atom_id res chain seq x y z
N MET A 1 18.80 28.51 -51.08
CA MET A 1 19.76 28.73 -49.98
C MET A 1 18.96 29.40 -48.88
N SER A 2 18.65 28.82 -47.73
CA SER A 2 19.40 27.92 -46.82
C SER A 2 18.41 27.05 -46.00
N LEU A 3 18.84 25.83 -45.66
CA LEU A 3 18.08 24.74 -45.02
C LEU A 3 17.74 24.99 -43.52
N PRO A 4 16.75 24.29 -42.94
CA PRO A 4 16.48 24.32 -41.51
C PRO A 4 17.47 23.46 -40.71
N THR A 5 17.93 24.01 -39.58
CA THR A 5 18.82 23.40 -38.59
C THR A 5 18.04 22.41 -37.72
N PHE A 6 18.23 21.11 -37.95
CA PHE A 6 17.96 20.05 -36.96
C PHE A 6 19.29 19.68 -36.31
N TRP A 7 19.33 19.65 -34.98
CA TRP A 7 20.45 19.06 -34.24
C TRP A 7 19.90 18.09 -33.20
N PRO A 8 20.09 16.77 -33.36
CA PRO A 8 20.04 15.85 -32.23
C PRO A 8 21.47 15.67 -31.72
N SER A 9 21.75 16.11 -30.50
CA SER A 9 23.03 15.84 -29.84
C SER A 9 23.04 14.40 -29.34
N CYS A 10 23.54 13.48 -30.16
CA CYS A 10 24.00 12.17 -29.69
C CYS A 10 25.30 12.37 -28.90
N LEU A 11 25.23 12.40 -27.57
CA LEU A 11 26.42 12.25 -26.73
C LEU A 11 26.75 10.76 -26.61
N ALA A 12 27.77 10.34 -27.35
CA ALA A 12 28.32 9.00 -27.29
C ALA A 12 29.31 8.88 -26.12
N LEU A 13 29.04 8.00 -25.17
CA LEU A 13 30.05 7.47 -24.25
C LEU A 13 29.87 5.95 -24.12
N SER A 14 30.94 5.24 -24.42
CA SER A 14 31.19 3.81 -24.20
C SER A 14 30.47 2.80 -25.11
N SER A 15 31.29 1.91 -25.62
CA SER A 15 31.07 0.93 -26.67
C SER A 15 30.29 -0.29 -26.19
N TRP A 16 28.99 -0.31 -26.48
CA TRP A 16 28.18 -1.50 -26.74
C TRP A 16 27.18 -1.12 -27.85
N LEU A 17 26.92 -2.04 -28.79
CA LEU A 17 26.15 -1.81 -30.03
C LEU A 17 25.06 -0.73 -29.92
N LEU A 18 25.30 0.40 -30.58
CA LEU A 18 24.26 1.40 -30.86
C LEU A 18 23.30 0.83 -31.90
N ILE A 19 22.28 0.10 -31.45
CA ILE A 19 21.05 -0.06 -32.24
C ILE A 19 20.33 1.29 -32.13
N CYS A 20 20.62 2.21 -33.03
CA CYS A 20 19.75 3.37 -33.23
C CYS A 20 18.46 2.83 -33.85
N PRO A 21 17.30 2.89 -33.18
CA PRO A 21 16.06 2.49 -33.83
C PRO A 21 15.88 3.38 -35.07
N PRO A 22 15.44 2.82 -36.22
CA PRO A 22 15.23 3.62 -37.41
C PRO A 22 14.26 4.75 -37.07
N ALA A 23 14.64 5.98 -37.38
CA ALA A 23 13.79 7.15 -37.22
C ALA A 23 12.49 6.92 -38.02
N GLY A 24 11.40 6.61 -37.32
CA GLY A 24 10.12 6.24 -37.93
C GLY A 24 9.54 4.89 -37.49
N ALA A 25 10.19 4.13 -36.61
CA ALA A 25 9.52 3.02 -35.93
C ALA A 25 8.48 3.59 -34.95
N GLN A 26 7.25 3.75 -35.43
CA GLN A 26 6.09 4.00 -34.58
C GLN A 26 5.94 2.77 -33.69
N GLU A 27 6.26 2.90 -32.40
CA GLU A 27 5.94 1.86 -31.42
C GLU A 27 4.46 1.49 -31.63
N PRO A 28 4.10 0.20 -31.76
CA PRO A 28 2.71 -0.20 -31.85
C PRO A 28 1.99 0.49 -30.70
N SER A 29 0.89 1.19 -30.98
CA SER A 29 0.13 1.90 -29.94
C SER A 29 -0.13 0.91 -28.83
N ARG A 30 0.61 1.01 -27.72
CA ARG A 30 0.32 0.20 -26.55
C ARG A 30 -1.11 0.60 -26.22
N THR A 31 -2.04 -0.33 -26.41
CA THR A 31 -3.36 -0.21 -25.83
C THR A 31 -3.09 -0.27 -24.33
N VAL A 32 -2.83 0.90 -23.72
CA VAL A 32 -2.85 1.03 -22.27
C VAL A 32 -4.26 0.57 -21.91
N PRO A 33 -4.43 -0.52 -21.15
CA PRO A 33 -5.73 -0.89 -20.66
C PRO A 33 -6.38 0.35 -20.04
N ASP A 34 -7.71 0.45 -20.10
CA ASP A 34 -8.43 1.44 -19.29
C ASP A 34 -8.06 1.18 -17.82
N GLU A 35 -7.00 1.84 -17.32
CA GLU A 35 -6.41 1.71 -15.98
C GLU A 35 -7.30 2.42 -14.96
N ARG A 36 -8.61 2.21 -15.07
CA ARG A 36 -9.55 2.68 -14.07
C ARG A 36 -9.21 2.01 -12.74
N PRO A 37 -9.17 2.78 -11.64
CA PRO A 37 -8.90 2.24 -10.33
C PRO A 37 -9.86 1.08 -10.00
N SER A 38 -9.31 -0.03 -9.51
CA SER A 38 -10.08 -1.20 -9.12
C SER A 38 -10.25 -1.23 -7.60
N PHE A 39 -11.43 -0.81 -7.15
CA PHE A 39 -11.79 -0.84 -5.73
C PHE A 39 -11.58 -2.23 -5.11
N TRP A 40 -12.05 -3.28 -5.79
CA TRP A 40 -11.99 -4.64 -5.24
C TRP A 40 -10.58 -5.18 -5.14
N GLN A 41 -9.68 -4.83 -6.07
CA GLN A 41 -8.27 -5.22 -5.95
C GLN A 41 -7.60 -4.50 -4.78
N ALA A 42 -7.86 -3.20 -4.60
CA ALA A 42 -7.33 -2.43 -3.49
C ALA A 42 -7.84 -2.96 -2.15
N ALA A 43 -9.15 -3.14 -2.02
CA ALA A 43 -9.79 -3.65 -0.80
C ALA A 43 -9.33 -5.08 -0.47
N ALA A 44 -9.25 -5.97 -1.48
CA ALA A 44 -8.74 -7.32 -1.28
C ALA A 44 -7.27 -7.31 -0.84
N GLY A 45 -6.45 -6.41 -1.40
CA GLY A 45 -5.06 -6.23 -0.98
C GLY A 45 -4.94 -5.80 0.49
N VAL A 46 -5.74 -4.82 0.92
CA VAL A 46 -5.79 -4.38 2.33
C VAL A 46 -6.22 -5.51 3.26
N VAL A 47 -7.30 -6.22 2.93
CA VAL A 47 -7.78 -7.36 3.71
C VAL A 47 -6.74 -8.49 3.75
N ALA A 48 -6.04 -8.73 2.64
CA ALA A 48 -4.98 -9.74 2.58
C ALA A 48 -3.79 -9.36 3.48
N VAL A 49 -3.36 -8.09 3.49
CA VAL A 49 -2.31 -7.61 4.40
C VAL A 49 -2.70 -7.90 5.86
N ASN A 50 -3.93 -7.55 6.26
CA ASN A 50 -4.40 -7.82 7.62
C ASN A 50 -4.51 -9.30 7.94
N GLY A 51 -5.15 -10.06 7.06
CA GLY A 51 -5.36 -11.49 7.26
C GLY A 51 -4.04 -12.26 7.34
N LEU A 52 -3.06 -11.92 6.50
CA LEU A 52 -1.75 -12.59 6.52
C LEU A 52 -0.94 -12.23 7.75
N THR A 53 -0.89 -10.96 8.14
CA THR A 53 -0.17 -10.53 9.35
C THR A 53 -0.84 -11.11 10.60
N TRP A 54 -2.17 -11.06 10.69
CA TRP A 54 -2.92 -11.70 11.78
C TRP A 54 -2.65 -13.21 11.84
N PHE A 55 -2.71 -13.90 10.70
CA PHE A 55 -2.43 -15.34 10.63
C PHE A 55 -1.04 -15.66 11.18
N TYR A 56 -0.03 -14.87 10.80
CA TYR A 56 1.32 -15.03 11.31
C TYR A 56 1.40 -14.78 12.83
N ASN A 57 0.81 -13.68 13.32
CA ASN A 57 0.83 -13.32 14.73
C ASN A 57 0.13 -14.37 15.60
N TRP A 58 -1.02 -14.86 15.17
CA TRP A 58 -1.78 -15.85 15.92
C TRP A 58 -1.18 -17.26 15.79
N HIS A 59 -0.95 -17.75 14.57
CA HIS A 59 -0.59 -19.15 14.39
C HIS A 59 0.91 -19.44 14.57
N VAL A 60 1.78 -18.49 14.23
CA VAL A 60 3.23 -18.65 14.29
C VAL A 60 3.79 -18.04 15.58
N GLN A 61 3.52 -16.75 15.84
CA GLN A 61 4.06 -16.05 17.01
C GLN A 61 3.31 -16.37 18.31
N ARG A 62 2.04 -16.79 18.21
CA ARG A 62 1.18 -17.11 19.36
C ARG A 62 1.03 -15.96 20.33
N TRP A 63 0.87 -14.75 19.80
CA TRP A 63 0.62 -13.56 20.62
C TRP A 63 -0.81 -13.56 21.14
N ASP A 64 -0.97 -13.39 22.46
CA ASP A 64 -2.27 -13.43 23.13
C ASP A 64 -3.23 -12.35 22.63
N TRP A 65 -2.70 -11.18 22.23
CA TRP A 65 -3.50 -10.08 21.71
C TRP A 65 -4.11 -10.36 20.32
N ALA A 66 -3.57 -11.34 19.59
CA ALA A 66 -4.05 -11.75 18.27
C ALA A 66 -5.11 -12.87 18.33
N ASP A 67 -5.44 -13.38 19.52
CA ASP A 67 -6.55 -14.31 19.73
C ASP A 67 -7.89 -13.57 19.61
N VAL A 68 -8.36 -13.45 18.37
CA VAL A 68 -9.56 -12.68 18.05
C VAL A 68 -10.73 -13.57 17.64
N GLY A 69 -11.92 -13.09 17.95
CA GLY A 69 -13.17 -13.73 17.53
C GLY A 69 -14.32 -12.75 17.62
N THR A 70 -15.54 -13.24 17.37
CA THR A 70 -16.73 -12.39 17.38
C THR A 70 -16.94 -11.64 18.69
N GLN A 71 -16.54 -12.24 19.82
CA GLN A 71 -16.62 -11.60 21.13
C GLN A 71 -15.68 -10.40 21.25
N SER A 72 -14.42 -10.53 20.81
CA SER A 72 -13.46 -9.42 20.84
C SER A 72 -13.87 -8.31 19.87
N TRP A 73 -14.32 -8.66 18.67
CA TRP A 73 -14.83 -7.67 17.70
C TRP A 73 -15.98 -6.84 18.28
N TRP A 74 -16.95 -7.49 18.93
CA TRP A 74 -18.05 -6.78 19.59
C TRP A 74 -17.59 -5.94 20.79
N ALA A 75 -16.60 -6.41 21.54
CA ALA A 75 -16.00 -5.65 22.63
C ALA A 75 -15.32 -4.38 22.08
N ASN A 76 -14.51 -4.49 21.04
CA ASN A 76 -13.80 -3.36 20.42
C ASN A 76 -14.76 -2.29 19.90
N ILE A 77 -15.83 -2.71 19.19
CA ILE A 77 -16.86 -1.81 18.69
C ILE A 77 -17.60 -1.08 19.83
N ARG A 78 -17.88 -1.77 20.95
CA ARG A 78 -18.63 -1.20 22.08
C ARG A 78 -17.79 -0.29 22.96
N HIS A 79 -16.53 -0.64 23.18
CA HIS A 79 -15.65 0.10 24.07
C HIS A 79 -15.01 1.30 23.38
N GLY A 80 -14.85 1.25 22.06
CA GLY A 80 -14.31 2.35 21.27
C GLY A 80 -12.81 2.55 21.48
N PHE A 81 -12.30 3.65 20.93
CA PHE A 81 -10.87 3.93 20.90
C PHE A 81 -10.35 4.49 22.22
N THR A 82 -9.16 4.04 22.60
CA THR A 82 -8.36 4.61 23.68
C THR A 82 -7.05 5.15 23.13
N TRP A 83 -6.45 6.09 23.84
CA TRP A 83 -5.04 6.42 23.62
C TRP A 83 -4.22 5.42 24.42
N ASP A 84 -3.31 4.68 23.78
CA ASP A 84 -2.45 3.72 24.46
C ASP A 84 -1.01 4.23 24.61
N ASP A 85 -0.22 3.48 25.37
CA ASP A 85 1.20 3.72 25.61
C ASP A 85 2.04 2.59 25.01
N ASP A 86 1.72 2.18 23.77
CA ASP A 86 2.42 1.08 23.10
C ASP A 86 3.91 1.35 22.89
N ALA A 87 4.67 0.25 22.73
CA ALA A 87 6.12 0.33 22.62
C ALA A 87 6.51 1.22 21.42
N TYR A 88 7.48 2.12 21.61
CA TYR A 88 7.92 3.07 20.57
C TYR A 88 8.14 2.43 19.19
N GLY A 89 8.69 1.21 19.15
CA GLY A 89 8.91 0.48 17.90
C GLY A 89 7.64 0.03 17.18
N ALA A 90 6.54 -0.24 17.90
CA ALA A 90 5.25 -0.50 17.29
C ALA A 90 4.75 0.78 16.60
N ASN A 91 4.62 1.86 17.37
CA ASN A 91 3.98 3.11 16.93
C ASN A 91 4.80 3.84 15.86
N GLN A 92 6.12 3.82 15.94
CA GLN A 92 6.97 4.62 15.05
C GLN A 92 7.59 3.83 13.90
N VAL A 93 7.41 2.50 13.87
CA VAL A 93 7.99 1.65 12.81
C VAL A 93 6.98 0.64 12.26
N ALA A 94 6.36 -0.18 13.12
CA ALA A 94 5.47 -1.23 12.67
C ALA A 94 4.20 -0.68 12.00
N HIS A 95 3.50 0.27 12.65
CA HIS A 95 2.29 0.89 12.10
C HIS A 95 2.56 1.64 10.78
N PRO A 96 3.60 2.51 10.67
CA PRO A 96 3.92 3.15 9.39
C PRO A 96 4.28 2.16 8.28
N TYR A 97 5.02 1.09 8.62
CA TYR A 97 5.38 0.06 7.64
C TYR A 97 4.13 -0.68 7.16
N HIS A 98 3.25 -1.08 8.07
CA HIS A 98 2.01 -1.79 7.75
C HIS A 98 1.04 -0.89 6.96
N GLY A 99 0.94 0.39 7.32
CA GLY A 99 0.21 1.42 6.57
C GLY A 99 0.71 1.59 5.14
N SER A 100 2.03 1.53 4.95
CA SER A 100 2.64 1.57 3.61
C SER A 100 2.20 0.39 2.73
N LEU A 101 1.91 -0.78 3.32
CA LEU A 101 1.42 -1.94 2.56
C LEU A 101 -0.01 -1.70 2.07
N TYR A 102 -0.90 -1.13 2.90
CA TYR A 102 -2.24 -0.73 2.47
C TYR A 102 -2.19 0.32 1.36
N PHE A 103 -1.31 1.31 1.52
CA PHE A 103 -1.13 2.37 0.54
C PHE A 103 -0.67 1.79 -0.80
N ASN A 104 0.32 0.89 -0.77
CA ASN A 104 0.82 0.23 -1.98
C ASN A 104 -0.24 -0.68 -2.63
N ALA A 105 -1.09 -1.35 -1.85
CA ALA A 105 -2.21 -2.14 -2.38
C ALA A 105 -3.21 -1.26 -3.17
N ALA A 106 -3.48 -0.04 -2.70
CA ALA A 106 -4.31 0.92 -3.43
C ALA A 106 -3.60 1.48 -4.67
N ARG A 107 -2.32 1.87 -4.54
CA ARG A 107 -1.50 2.38 -5.66
C ARG A 107 -1.34 1.37 -6.79
N SER A 108 -1.10 0.09 -6.46
CA SER A 108 -1.01 -0.99 -7.45
C SER A 108 -2.34 -1.32 -8.12
N SER A 109 -3.45 -0.85 -7.55
CA SER A 109 -4.80 -1.03 -8.08
C SER A 109 -5.28 0.19 -8.90
N GLY A 110 -4.41 1.17 -9.15
CA GLY A 110 -4.68 2.32 -10.01
C GLY A 110 -5.08 3.61 -9.29
N TYR A 111 -5.19 3.62 -7.96
CA TYR A 111 -5.50 4.85 -7.20
C TYR A 111 -4.30 5.78 -7.15
N ASP A 112 -4.51 7.10 -7.21
CA ASP A 112 -3.44 8.09 -7.00
C ASP A 112 -3.02 8.20 -5.52
N PHE A 113 -2.11 9.13 -5.21
CA PHE A 113 -1.60 9.32 -3.86
C PHE A 113 -2.72 9.60 -2.84
N TRP A 114 -3.58 10.58 -3.12
CA TRP A 114 -4.61 11.01 -2.16
C TRP A 114 -5.79 10.04 -2.13
N ALA A 115 -6.13 9.45 -3.27
CA ALA A 115 -7.18 8.46 -3.37
C ALA A 115 -6.80 7.11 -2.72
N SER A 116 -5.50 6.90 -2.44
CA SER A 116 -5.02 5.76 -1.67
C SER A 116 -5.16 5.93 -0.15
N THR A 117 -5.20 7.18 0.36
CA THR A 117 -5.27 7.46 1.80
C THR A 117 -6.46 6.81 2.52
N PRO A 118 -7.70 6.79 1.96
CA PRO A 118 -8.83 6.13 2.62
C PRO A 118 -8.63 4.62 2.82
N PHE A 119 -7.85 3.94 1.96
CA PHE A 119 -7.55 2.52 2.11
C PHE A 119 -6.58 2.26 3.27
N VAL A 120 -5.65 3.19 3.51
CA VAL A 120 -4.76 3.14 4.68
C VAL A 120 -5.56 3.27 5.97
N ALA A 121 -6.41 4.30 6.06
CA ALA A 121 -7.27 4.51 7.21
C ALA A 121 -8.23 3.33 7.44
N ALA A 122 -8.83 2.80 6.37
CA ALA A 122 -9.71 1.62 6.47
C ALA A 122 -8.95 0.35 6.89
N GLY A 123 -7.71 0.17 6.40
CA GLY A 123 -6.85 -0.94 6.79
C GLY A 123 -6.46 -0.86 8.26
N SER A 124 -6.06 0.33 8.73
CA SER A 124 -5.76 0.59 10.15
C SER A 124 -6.99 0.35 11.04
N LEU A 125 -8.15 0.93 10.70
CA LEU A 125 -9.40 0.66 11.42
C LEU A 125 -9.73 -0.83 11.47
N GLY A 126 -9.53 -1.52 10.35
CA GLY A 126 -9.78 -2.96 10.27
C GLY A 126 -8.82 -3.77 11.14
N TRP A 127 -7.58 -3.30 11.30
CA TRP A 127 -6.59 -3.91 12.18
C TRP A 127 -7.05 -3.82 13.65
N GLU A 128 -7.24 -2.61 14.13
CA GLU A 128 -7.65 -2.32 15.51
C GLU A 128 -8.96 -3.01 15.92
N LEU A 129 -9.94 -3.04 15.01
CA LEU A 129 -11.27 -3.55 15.33
C LEU A 129 -11.39 -5.07 15.18
N PHE A 130 -10.60 -5.70 14.31
CA PHE A 130 -10.84 -7.09 13.91
C PHE A 130 -9.64 -8.02 14.03
N THR A 131 -8.41 -7.52 14.12
CA THR A 131 -7.20 -8.36 14.25
C THR A 131 -6.54 -8.27 15.62
N GLU A 132 -7.09 -7.47 16.52
CA GLU A 132 -6.67 -7.36 17.92
C GLU A 132 -7.84 -7.60 18.88
N ASN A 133 -7.55 -8.14 20.06
CA ASN A 133 -8.53 -8.30 21.15
C ASN A 133 -8.34 -7.30 22.30
N VAL A 134 -7.36 -6.41 22.16
CA VAL A 134 -7.14 -5.26 23.04
C VAL A 134 -8.01 -4.09 22.58
N ARG A 135 -8.07 -3.02 23.39
CA ARG A 135 -8.85 -1.85 23.03
C ARG A 135 -8.22 -1.18 21.81
N PRO A 136 -9.03 -0.81 20.80
CA PRO A 136 -8.56 -0.07 19.64
C PRO A 136 -7.78 1.19 20.02
N SER A 137 -6.64 1.40 19.39
CA SER A 137 -5.73 2.50 19.65
C SER A 137 -5.94 3.67 18.70
N LEU A 138 -6.13 4.87 19.25
CA LEU A 138 -6.30 6.08 18.43
C LEU A 138 -4.98 6.57 17.85
N ASN A 139 -3.88 6.40 18.58
CA ASN A 139 -2.56 6.80 18.10
C ASN A 139 -2.07 5.93 16.96
N ASP A 140 -2.45 4.66 16.93
CA ASP A 140 -2.02 3.74 15.89
C ASP A 140 -2.67 4.01 14.55
N LEU A 141 -3.92 4.51 14.59
CA LEU A 141 -4.62 5.13 13.46
C LEU A 141 -3.91 6.36 12.87
N ILE A 142 -3.22 7.13 13.70
CA ILE A 142 -2.48 8.32 13.26
C ILE A 142 -1.12 7.93 12.70
N ASN A 143 -0.52 6.88 13.27
CA ASN A 143 0.79 6.39 12.88
C ASN A 143 0.77 5.46 11.65
N THR A 144 -0.42 5.06 11.18
CA THR A 144 -0.62 4.20 10.01
C THR A 144 -0.93 5.03 8.75
#